data_AF-A0A3D3MGX0-F1
#
_entry.id   AF-A0A3D3MGX0-F1
#
_cell.length_a   1.000
_cell.length_b   1.000
_cell.length_c   1.000
_cell.angle_alpha   90.00
_cell.angle_beta   90.00
_cell.angle_gamma   90.00
#
_symmetry.space_group_name_H-M   'P 1'
#
loop_
_entity.id
_entity.type
_entity.pdbx_description
1 polymer ?
#
loop_
_entity_poly.entity_id
_entity_poly.type
_entity_poly.pdbx_seq_one_letter_code
_entity_poly.pdbx_strand_id
1 'polypeptide(L)'
;MSVNFKYLVLFFMYFSCISCHNKEKRIQLGKELISENLPVLLDGLGYFKIAEETLTASVYQYVGRMDPDQETVIEKFQNKFHLRNQEIFDRIIKLENIPKKIDNYPIFIKTDYGAQKQRNVIEVVLGNLIISKDNQYAAIEVIKSLGIGAKFEIYYFKLVYGKWVPDGNEVIALG
;
A
#
# COMPACT_ATOMS: atom_id res chain seq x y z
N MET A 1 -41.19 27.33 9.16
CA MET A 1 -40.90 26.05 8.46
C MET A 1 -40.39 25.05 9.48
N SER A 2 -41.24 24.14 9.96
CA SER A 2 -40.80 23.03 10.81
C SER A 2 -40.10 22.00 9.92
N VAL A 3 -38.77 21.99 9.95
CA VAL A 3 -38.01 20.88 9.36
C VAL A 3 -38.46 19.62 10.09
N ASN A 4 -39.05 18.72 9.33
CA ASN A 4 -39.82 17.60 9.86
C ASN A 4 -38.81 16.53 10.32
N PHE A 5 -38.52 16.48 11.63
CA PHE A 5 -37.42 15.73 12.28
C PHE A 5 -37.28 14.27 11.79
N LYS A 6 -38.38 13.63 11.40
CA LYS A 6 -38.38 12.28 10.79
C LYS A 6 -37.57 12.20 9.50
N TYR A 7 -37.65 13.22 8.65
CA TYR A 7 -36.90 13.30 7.38
C TYR A 7 -35.42 13.58 7.63
N LEU A 8 -35.10 14.35 8.68
CA LEU A 8 -33.72 14.60 9.10
C LEU A 8 -33.05 13.29 9.54
N VAL A 9 -33.74 12.49 10.35
CA VAL A 9 -33.24 11.18 10.81
C VAL A 9 -33.09 10.18 9.65
N LEU A 10 -34.07 10.11 8.73
CA LEU A 10 -33.97 9.29 7.53
C LEU A 10 -32.82 9.72 6.61
N PHE A 11 -32.59 11.03 6.47
CA PHE A 11 -31.48 11.58 5.72
C PHE A 11 -30.13 11.22 6.36
N PHE A 12 -29.99 11.35 7.68
CA PHE A 12 -28.78 10.93 8.39
C PHE A 12 -28.53 9.42 8.31
N MET A 13 -29.58 8.58 8.37
CA MET A 13 -29.43 7.13 8.16
C MET A 13 -28.97 6.80 6.75
N TYR A 14 -29.55 7.42 5.73
CA TYR A 14 -29.16 7.22 4.33
C TYR A 14 -27.70 7.61 4.07
N PHE A 15 -27.26 8.76 4.58
CA PHE A 15 -25.86 9.20 4.46
C PHE A 15 -24.89 8.28 5.21
N SER A 16 -25.30 7.74 6.36
CA SER A 16 -24.49 6.81 7.13
C SER A 16 -24.27 5.50 6.37
N CYS A 17 -25.32 4.95 5.72
CA CYS A 17 -25.22 3.73 4.93
C CYS A 17 -24.29 3.88 3.71
N ILE A 18 -24.35 5.01 2.99
CA ILE A 18 -23.47 5.27 1.84
C ILE A 18 -22.00 5.34 2.27
N SER A 19 -21.73 6.00 3.41
CA SER A 19 -20.37 6.13 3.95
C SER A 19 -19.79 4.78 4.37
N CYS A 20 -20.57 3.94 5.04
CA CYS A 20 -20.14 2.59 5.41
C CYS A 20 -19.86 1.72 4.18
N HIS A 21 -20.74 1.74 3.18
CA HIS A 21 -20.55 0.96 1.96
C HIS A 21 -19.28 1.37 1.19
N ASN A 22 -18.99 2.68 1.12
CA ASN A 22 -17.77 3.14 0.46
C ASN A 22 -16.50 2.73 1.23
N LYS A 23 -16.55 2.67 2.57
CA LYS A 23 -15.42 2.19 3.39
C LYS A 23 -15.14 0.72 3.14
N GLU A 24 -16.17 -0.14 3.16
CA GLU A 24 -16.01 -1.57 2.86
C GLU A 24 -15.47 -1.81 1.46
N LYS A 25 -15.99 -1.07 0.47
CA LYS A 25 -15.49 -1.11 -0.91
C LYS A 25 -14.02 -0.74 -0.99
N ARG A 26 -13.57 0.32 -0.31
CA ARG A 26 -12.14 0.72 -0.28
C ARG A 26 -11.26 -0.34 0.37
N ILE A 27 -11.72 -1.01 1.43
CA ILE A 27 -10.98 -2.13 2.03
C ILE A 27 -10.78 -3.25 1.00
N GLN A 28 -11.85 -3.62 0.31
CA GLN A 28 -11.79 -4.68 -0.69
C GLN A 28 -10.86 -4.30 -1.84
N LEU A 29 -10.98 -3.08 -2.35
CA LEU A 29 -10.11 -2.55 -3.39
C LEU A 29 -8.64 -2.52 -2.97
N GLY A 30 -8.35 -2.18 -1.71
CA GLY A 30 -6.99 -2.21 -1.18
C GLY A 30 -6.41 -3.62 -1.12
N LYS A 31 -7.22 -4.60 -0.71
CA LYS A 31 -6.83 -6.02 -0.72
C LYS A 31 -6.50 -6.47 -2.14
N GLU A 32 -7.39 -6.17 -3.10
CA GLU A 32 -7.21 -6.51 -4.51
C GLU A 32 -5.95 -5.88 -5.08
N LEU A 33 -5.72 -4.57 -4.85
CA LEU A 33 -4.54 -3.86 -5.29
C LEU A 33 -3.27 -4.58 -4.86
N ILE A 34 -3.16 -4.87 -3.57
CA ILE A 34 -1.97 -5.50 -3.00
C ILE A 34 -1.82 -6.92 -3.54
N SER A 35 -2.89 -7.73 -3.55
CA SER A 35 -2.81 -9.12 -3.99
C SER A 35 -2.47 -9.27 -5.48
N GLU A 36 -3.01 -8.40 -6.32
CA GLU A 36 -2.82 -8.45 -7.78
C GLU A 36 -1.46 -7.88 -8.19
N ASN A 37 -0.95 -6.89 -7.46
CA ASN A 37 0.24 -6.13 -7.85
C ASN A 37 1.46 -6.42 -6.96
N LEU A 38 1.39 -7.42 -6.08
CA LEU A 38 2.50 -7.76 -5.21
C LEU A 38 3.83 -7.97 -5.97
N PRO A 39 3.89 -8.63 -7.14
CA PRO A 39 5.12 -8.72 -7.92
C PRO A 39 5.72 -7.37 -8.32
N VAL A 40 4.87 -6.39 -8.65
CA VAL A 40 5.28 -5.03 -9.01
C VAL A 40 5.79 -4.29 -7.77
N LEU A 41 5.09 -4.41 -6.64
CA LEU A 41 5.51 -3.80 -5.37
C LEU A 41 6.83 -4.37 -4.86
N LEU A 42 7.13 -5.62 -5.20
CA LEU A 42 8.38 -6.31 -4.83
C LEU A 42 9.44 -6.23 -5.92
N ASP A 43 9.27 -5.42 -6.96
CA ASP A 43 10.31 -5.23 -7.97
C ASP A 43 11.55 -4.48 -7.41
N GLY A 44 12.61 -4.42 -8.21
CA GLY A 44 13.76 -3.58 -7.87
C GLY A 44 14.61 -4.08 -6.69
N LEU A 45 14.40 -5.31 -6.21
CA LEU A 45 15.26 -5.95 -5.19
C LEU A 45 16.74 -6.02 -5.62
N GLY A 46 16.99 -6.00 -6.94
CA GLY A 46 18.32 -5.89 -7.56
C GLY A 46 19.14 -4.68 -7.10
N TYR A 47 18.50 -3.62 -6.61
CA TYR A 47 19.18 -2.46 -6.04
C TYR A 47 20.16 -2.83 -4.91
N PHE A 48 19.79 -3.82 -4.10
CA PHE A 48 20.59 -4.25 -2.95
C PHE A 48 21.60 -5.34 -3.29
N LYS A 49 21.80 -5.69 -4.58
CA LYS A 49 22.67 -6.79 -4.97
C LYS A 49 24.11 -6.55 -4.51
N ILE A 50 24.54 -7.32 -3.53
CA ILE A 50 25.94 -7.42 -3.09
C ILE A 50 26.57 -8.56 -3.90
N ALA A 51 27.82 -8.38 -4.35
CA ALA A 51 28.51 -9.41 -5.11
C ALA A 51 28.58 -10.72 -4.30
N GLU A 52 28.26 -11.84 -4.97
CA GLU A 52 28.46 -13.22 -4.47
C GLU A 52 27.54 -13.70 -3.32
N GLU A 53 26.60 -12.89 -2.83
CA GLU A 53 25.66 -13.30 -1.79
C GLU A 53 24.23 -13.54 -2.30
N THR A 54 23.65 -14.68 -1.91
CA THR A 54 22.22 -14.94 -2.12
C THR A 54 21.41 -14.11 -1.13
N LEU A 55 20.66 -13.14 -1.63
CA LEU A 55 19.73 -12.34 -0.81
C LEU A 55 18.34 -12.96 -0.81
N THR A 56 17.64 -12.84 0.30
CA THR A 56 16.22 -13.16 0.44
C THR A 56 15.42 -11.91 0.78
N ALA A 57 14.15 -11.85 0.44
CA ALA A 57 13.27 -10.74 0.83
C ALA A 57 12.25 -11.20 1.88
N SER A 58 12.11 -10.41 2.94
CA SER A 58 11.05 -10.58 3.93
C SER A 58 10.01 -9.49 3.76
N VAL A 59 8.74 -9.85 3.64
CA VAL A 59 7.66 -8.89 3.49
C VAL A 59 6.91 -8.78 4.81
N TYR A 60 6.71 -7.57 5.30
CA TYR A 60 5.90 -7.34 6.49
C TYR A 60 4.45 -7.75 6.23
N GLN A 61 3.84 -8.51 7.15
CA GLN A 61 2.52 -9.09 6.93
C GLN A 61 1.39 -8.06 6.83
N TYR A 62 1.58 -6.89 7.43
CA TYR A 62 0.53 -5.89 7.57
C TYR A 62 0.84 -4.67 6.72
N VAL A 63 -0.10 -4.31 5.86
CA VAL A 63 -0.08 -3.10 5.06
C VAL A 63 -0.98 -2.06 5.71
N GLY A 64 -0.49 -0.85 5.93
CA GLY A 64 -1.30 0.18 6.54
C GLY A 64 -0.57 1.49 6.74
N ARG A 65 -1.22 2.38 7.50
CA ARG A 65 -0.68 3.67 7.88
C ARG A 65 0.65 3.52 8.63
N MET A 66 1.67 4.24 8.18
CA MET A 66 2.97 4.38 8.83
C MET A 66 3.23 5.87 9.03
N ASP A 67 3.54 6.31 10.24
CA ASP A 67 3.77 7.75 10.53
C ASP A 67 4.89 8.44 9.74
N PRO A 68 6.03 7.79 9.43
CA PRO A 68 6.98 8.42 8.52
C PRO A 68 6.35 8.61 7.14
N ASP A 69 6.66 9.75 6.52
CA ASP A 69 6.41 10.06 5.10
C ASP A 69 4.94 10.18 4.65
N GLN A 70 3.94 10.13 5.56
CA GLN A 70 2.52 10.28 5.19
C GLN A 70 2.23 11.54 4.39
N GLU A 71 2.76 12.68 4.84
CA GLU A 71 2.55 13.97 4.20
C GLU A 71 3.13 13.96 2.79
N THR A 72 4.35 13.46 2.62
CA THR A 72 5.01 13.28 1.33
C THR A 72 4.18 12.39 0.41
N VAL A 73 3.70 11.24 0.90
CA VAL A 73 2.89 10.31 0.10
C VAL A 73 1.57 10.96 -0.34
N ILE A 74 0.88 11.64 0.57
CA ILE A 74 -0.36 12.36 0.26
C ILE A 74 -0.10 13.44 -0.79
N GLU A 75 0.93 14.28 -0.58
CA GLU A 75 1.25 15.38 -1.48
C GLU A 75 1.58 14.87 -2.89
N LYS A 76 2.46 13.88 -2.99
CA LYS A 76 2.85 13.27 -4.27
C LYS A 76 1.66 12.63 -4.99
N PHE A 77 0.81 11.91 -4.25
CA PHE A 77 -0.41 11.32 -4.80
C PHE A 77 -1.39 12.38 -5.32
N GLN A 78 -1.62 13.44 -4.55
CA GLN A 78 -2.47 14.56 -4.94
C GLN A 78 -1.94 15.26 -6.18
N ASN A 79 -0.63 15.52 -6.23
CA ASN A 79 0.01 16.19 -7.35
C ASN A 79 -0.06 15.36 -8.63
N LYS A 80 0.22 14.05 -8.56
CA LYS A 80 0.22 13.15 -9.73
C LYS A 80 -1.16 13.04 -10.39
N PHE A 81 -2.22 12.93 -9.60
CA PHE A 81 -3.58 12.71 -10.10
C PHE A 81 -4.49 13.94 -10.03
N HIS A 82 -3.92 15.11 -9.71
CA HIS A 82 -4.65 16.37 -9.54
C HIS A 82 -5.82 16.27 -8.56
N LEU A 83 -5.62 15.52 -7.46
CA LEU A 83 -6.63 15.26 -6.44
C LEU A 83 -6.53 16.29 -5.30
N ARG A 84 -7.61 16.42 -4.53
CA ARG A 84 -7.66 17.30 -3.33
C ARG A 84 -8.15 16.53 -2.12
N ASN A 85 -7.67 16.91 -0.93
CA ASN A 85 -8.13 16.42 0.36
C ASN A 85 -8.14 14.88 0.43
N GLN A 86 -7.07 14.24 -0.02
CA GLN A 86 -6.88 12.79 0.08
C GLN A 86 -6.27 12.43 1.44
N GLU A 87 -6.62 11.27 1.96
CA GLU A 87 -6.21 10.81 3.28
C GLU A 87 -5.71 9.36 3.18
N ILE A 88 -4.64 9.06 3.93
CA ILE A 88 -4.11 7.69 4.05
C ILE A 88 -5.20 6.77 4.57
N PHE A 89 -5.18 5.54 4.05
CA PHE A 89 -6.06 4.49 4.50
C PHE A 89 -5.74 4.09 5.95
N ASP A 90 -6.69 4.36 6.84
CA ASP A 90 -6.61 4.17 8.29
C ASP A 90 -6.98 2.74 8.73
N ARG A 91 -6.91 1.77 7.82
CA ARG A 91 -7.16 0.35 8.10
C ARG A 91 -5.94 -0.47 7.74
N ILE A 92 -5.73 -1.51 8.53
CA ILE A 92 -4.66 -2.49 8.32
C ILE A 92 -5.20 -3.59 7.42
N ILE A 93 -4.47 -3.88 6.34
CA ILE A 93 -4.70 -5.00 5.43
C ILE A 93 -3.66 -6.07 5.73
N LYS A 94 -4.10 -7.29 6.03
CA LYS A 94 -3.22 -8.43 6.23
C LYS A 94 -2.94 -9.10 4.89
N LEU A 95 -1.67 -9.35 4.59
CA LEU A 95 -1.24 -10.20 3.48
C LEU A 95 -1.57 -11.65 3.82
N GLU A 96 -2.44 -12.26 3.02
CA GLU A 96 -2.81 -13.67 3.17
C GLU A 96 -1.87 -14.60 2.38
N ASN A 97 -1.47 -14.16 1.19
CA ASN A 97 -0.62 -14.92 0.28
C ASN A 97 0.46 -14.02 -0.29
N ILE A 98 1.66 -14.57 -0.46
CA ILE A 98 2.78 -13.93 -1.14
C ILE A 98 3.39 -14.90 -2.16
N PRO A 99 3.97 -14.42 -3.27
CA PRO A 99 4.75 -15.27 -4.16
C PRO A 99 5.95 -15.84 -3.39
N LYS A 100 6.33 -17.09 -3.65
CA LYS A 100 7.50 -17.73 -3.01
C LYS A 100 8.83 -17.15 -3.50
N LYS A 101 8.82 -16.48 -4.66
CA LYS A 101 10.01 -15.95 -5.33
C LYS A 101 9.62 -14.79 -6.25
N ILE A 102 10.45 -13.75 -6.32
CA ILE A 102 10.45 -12.74 -7.38
C ILE A 102 11.86 -12.69 -7.96
N ASP A 103 11.96 -12.77 -9.27
CA ASP A 103 13.23 -12.95 -9.99
C ASP A 103 14.08 -14.10 -9.40
N ASN A 104 15.20 -13.76 -8.78
CA ASN A 104 16.11 -14.69 -8.12
C ASN A 104 16.05 -14.65 -6.58
N TYR A 105 15.15 -13.85 -6.02
CA TYR A 105 15.01 -13.64 -4.58
C TYR A 105 13.89 -14.53 -4.01
N PRO A 106 14.19 -15.46 -3.10
CA PRO A 106 13.17 -16.12 -2.28
C PRO A 106 12.45 -15.10 -1.41
N ILE A 107 11.14 -15.27 -1.21
CA ILE A 107 10.31 -14.35 -0.42
C ILE A 107 9.55 -15.11 0.66
N PHE A 108 9.48 -14.54 1.86
CA PHE A 108 8.70 -15.04 2.99
C PHE A 108 7.99 -13.90 3.75
N ILE A 109 6.93 -14.23 4.50
CA ILE A 109 6.26 -13.25 5.36
C ILE A 109 7.06 -13.16 6.67
N LYS A 110 7.25 -11.94 7.21
CA LYS A 110 8.00 -11.69 8.47
C LYS A 110 7.43 -12.42 9.71
N THR A 111 6.32 -13.15 9.59
CA THR A 111 5.75 -14.01 10.64
C THR A 111 6.22 -15.47 10.58
N ASP A 112 6.74 -15.91 9.43
CA ASP A 112 6.94 -17.35 9.15
C ASP A 112 8.24 -17.88 9.73
N TYR A 113 9.16 -16.99 10.13
CA TYR A 113 10.42 -17.33 10.77
C TYR A 113 10.58 -16.52 12.06
N GLY A 114 10.37 -17.19 13.20
CA GLY A 114 10.82 -16.69 14.48
C GLY A 114 12.34 -16.50 14.46
N ALA A 115 12.77 -15.24 14.48
CA ALA A 115 14.03 -14.79 15.08
C ALA A 115 15.34 -15.53 14.68
N GLN A 116 15.45 -16.12 13.50
CA GLN A 116 16.78 -16.37 12.94
C GLN A 116 17.26 -15.06 12.32
N LYS A 117 18.30 -14.45 12.91
CA LYS A 117 19.08 -13.36 12.33
C LYS A 117 19.72 -13.87 11.02
N GLN A 118 18.91 -14.02 9.98
CA GLN A 118 19.43 -14.18 8.64
C GLN A 118 20.15 -12.88 8.30
N ARG A 119 21.47 -12.98 8.15
CA ARG A 119 22.22 -11.95 7.45
C ARG A 119 21.71 -11.97 6.00
N ASN A 120 21.68 -10.83 5.33
CA ASN A 120 21.36 -10.72 3.90
C ASN A 120 19.85 -10.84 3.55
N VAL A 121 19.01 -10.33 4.44
CA VAL A 121 17.56 -10.19 4.21
C VAL A 121 17.23 -8.75 3.84
N ILE A 122 16.61 -8.57 2.68
CA ILE A 122 15.96 -7.32 2.32
C ILE A 122 14.62 -7.28 3.07
N GLU A 123 14.44 -6.31 3.96
CA GLU A 123 13.15 -6.06 4.58
C GLU A 123 12.31 -5.21 3.65
N VAL A 124 11.09 -5.66 3.36
CA VAL A 124 10.12 -4.94 2.54
C VAL A 124 8.89 -4.61 3.39
N VAL A 125 8.59 -3.33 3.48
CA VAL A 125 7.40 -2.81 4.16
C VAL A 125 6.51 -2.12 3.15
N LEU A 126 5.23 -2.47 3.17
CA LEU A 126 4.19 -1.82 2.38
C LEU A 126 3.45 -0.88 3.31
N GLY A 127 3.69 0.42 3.16
CA GLY A 127 3.17 1.48 4.02
C GLY A 127 2.23 2.42 3.27
N ASN A 128 1.55 3.26 4.03
CA ASN A 128 0.89 4.48 3.54
C ASN A 128 0.03 4.28 2.29
N LEU A 129 -0.74 3.18 2.25
CA LEU A 129 -1.73 2.94 1.21
C LEU A 129 -2.76 4.07 1.20
N ILE A 130 -3.00 4.63 0.02
CA ILE A 130 -4.03 5.63 -0.22
C ILE A 130 -4.84 5.21 -1.44
N ILE A 131 -6.16 5.26 -1.31
CA ILE A 131 -7.10 5.06 -2.42
C ILE A 131 -7.93 6.33 -2.51
N SER A 132 -8.05 6.88 -3.72
CA SER A 132 -8.79 8.11 -3.95
C SER A 132 -10.26 7.97 -3.54
N LYS A 133 -10.88 9.10 -3.17
CA LYS A 133 -12.29 9.11 -2.73
C LYS A 133 -13.29 8.57 -3.77
N ASP A 134 -12.97 8.71 -5.05
CA ASP A 134 -13.72 8.19 -6.19
C ASP A 134 -13.33 6.74 -6.59
N ASN A 135 -12.40 6.14 -5.85
CA ASN A 135 -11.89 4.79 -6.06
C ASN A 135 -11.22 4.54 -7.42
N GLN A 136 -10.78 5.60 -8.12
CA GLN A 136 -10.15 5.47 -9.45
C GLN A 136 -8.63 5.35 -9.39
N TYR A 137 -8.01 5.85 -8.32
CA TYR A 137 -6.57 5.94 -8.19
C TYR A 137 -6.13 5.39 -6.85
N ALA A 138 -4.91 4.88 -6.80
CA ALA A 138 -4.29 4.50 -5.55
C ALA A 138 -2.79 4.75 -5.58
N ALA A 139 -2.21 4.90 -4.41
CA ALA A 139 -0.78 4.83 -4.21
C ALA A 139 -0.44 4.04 -2.96
N ILE A 140 0.74 3.46 -2.93
CA ILE A 140 1.27 2.74 -1.79
C ILE A 140 2.76 3.03 -1.69
N GLU A 141 3.22 3.26 -0.48
CA GLU A 141 4.63 3.37 -0.20
C GLU A 141 5.23 1.98 -0.05
N VAL A 142 6.40 1.78 -0.64
CA VAL A 142 7.20 0.57 -0.51
C VAL A 142 8.56 0.98 -0.01
N ILE A 143 8.90 0.49 1.18
CA ILE A 143 10.19 0.71 1.82
C ILE A 143 10.95 -0.62 1.73
N LYS A 144 12.12 -0.57 1.12
CA LYS A 144 13.02 -1.73 1.00
C LYS A 144 14.31 -1.39 1.74
N SER A 145 14.82 -2.25 2.61
CA SER A 145 16.05 -1.99 3.35
C SER A 145 16.93 -3.23 3.51
N LEU A 146 18.24 -3.02 3.52
CA LEU A 146 19.25 -4.04 3.79
C LEU A 146 20.40 -3.40 4.58
N GLY A 147 20.58 -3.84 5.84
CA GLY A 147 21.62 -3.28 6.71
C GLY A 147 21.37 -1.80 6.99
N ILE A 148 22.31 -0.93 6.59
CA ILE A 148 22.17 0.53 6.71
C ILE A 148 21.50 1.18 5.51
N GLY A 149 21.37 0.47 4.38
CA GLY A 149 20.82 1.01 3.15
C GLY A 149 19.30 0.87 3.09
N ALA A 150 18.62 1.89 2.59
CA ALA A 150 17.17 1.89 2.41
C ALA A 150 16.74 2.61 1.14
N LYS A 151 15.63 2.18 0.56
CA LYS A 151 15.01 2.76 -0.63
C LYS A 151 13.52 2.95 -0.37
N PHE A 152 13.04 4.16 -0.58
CA PHE A 152 11.66 4.57 -0.32
C PHE A 152 11.01 4.94 -1.64
N GLU A 153 9.94 4.25 -2.00
CA GLU A 153 9.28 4.38 -3.29
C GLU A 153 7.77 4.52 -3.12
N ILE A 154 7.14 5.36 -3.93
CA ILE A 154 5.67 5.43 -4.05
C ILE A 154 5.29 4.78 -5.38
N TYR A 155 4.46 3.74 -5.32
CA TYR A 155 3.88 3.11 -6.49
C TYR A 155 2.47 3.64 -6.71
N TYR A 156 2.14 3.95 -7.95
CA TYR A 156 0.85 4.52 -8.33
C TYR A 156 0.05 3.54 -9.17
N PHE A 157 -1.27 3.58 -9.03
CA PHE A 157 -2.18 2.67 -9.72
C PHE A 157 -3.43 3.41 -10.19
N LYS A 158 -3.98 2.92 -11.31
CA LYS A 158 -5.27 3.31 -11.87
C LYS A 158 -6.20 2.11 -11.88
N LEU A 159 -7.47 2.31 -11.53
CA LEU A 159 -8.49 1.30 -11.68
C LEU A 159 -9.04 1.34 -13.12
N VAL A 160 -8.76 0.32 -13.92
CA VAL A 160 -9.20 0.23 -15.32
C VAL A 160 -9.99 -1.06 -15.49
N TYR A 161 -11.27 -0.94 -15.89
CA TYR A 161 -12.20 -2.07 -16.01
C TYR A 161 -12.25 -2.97 -14.76
N GLY A 162 -12.18 -2.36 -13.58
CA GLY A 162 -12.23 -3.07 -12.30
C GLY A 162 -10.94 -3.78 -11.91
N LYS A 163 -9.82 -3.53 -12.60
CA LYS A 163 -8.50 -4.06 -12.25
C LYS A 163 -7.51 -2.95 -11.96
N TRP A 164 -6.62 -3.18 -10.99
CA TRP A 164 -5.56 -2.23 -10.70
C TRP A 164 -4.43 -2.37 -11.73
N VAL A 165 -4.14 -1.27 -12.41
CA VAL A 165 -3.07 -1.18 -13.42
C VAL A 165 -1.96 -0.26 -12.89
N PRO A 166 -0.70 -0.70 -12.86
CA PRO A 166 0.43 0.15 -12.49
C PRO A 166 0.53 1.40 -13.37
N ASP A 167 0.73 2.56 -12.75
CA ASP A 167 0.89 3.88 -13.39
C ASP A 167 2.25 4.50 -13.07
N GLY A 168 3.25 3.64 -12.89
CA GLY A 168 4.63 3.99 -12.54
C GLY A 168 4.88 4.13 -11.03
N ASN A 169 6.13 4.42 -10.70
CA ASN A 169 6.62 4.63 -9.35
C ASN A 169 7.55 5.85 -9.30
N GLU A 170 7.77 6.37 -8.09
CA GLU A 170 8.68 7.48 -7.82
C GLU A 170 9.52 7.14 -6.58
N VAL A 171 10.84 7.35 -6.67
CA VAL A 171 11.76 7.25 -5.52
C VAL A 171 11.67 8.55 -4.73
N ILE A 172 11.33 8.47 -3.45
CA ILE A 172 11.21 9.65 -2.57
C ILE A 172 12.43 9.85 -1.67
N ALA A 173 13.16 8.77 -1.35
CA ALA A 173 14.39 8.84 -0.59
C ALA A 173 15.30 7.62 -0.84
N LEU A 174 16.59 7.83 -0.66
CA LEU A 174 17.63 6.81 -0.60
C LEU A 174 18.44 7.03 0.69
N GLY A 175 18.68 5.95 1.43
CA GLY A 175 19.49 5.92 2.65
C GLY A 175 20.58 4.88 2.55
#